data_AF-A0A1J5IH41-F1
#
_entry.id   AF-A0A1J5IH41-F1
#
_cell.length_a   1.000
_cell.length_b   1.000
_cell.length_c   1.000
_cell.angle_alpha   90.00
_cell.angle_beta   90.00
_cell.angle_gamma   90.00
#
_symmetry.space_group_name_H-M   'P 1'
#
loop_
_entity.id
_entity.type
_entity.pdbx_description
1 polymer ?
#
loop_
_entity_poly.entity_id
_entity_poly.type
_entity_poly.pdbx_seq_one_letter_code
_entity_poly.pdbx_strand_id
1 'polypeptide(L)'
;MPKGLKYDNDYIVGGPANCRVTPHFKLSEYAGANGRVRIHRELAASVQVLRNSLGAAVSIAGVAPAVGLGKDLEGRFVWLTATDFAALEAAACKLIKEGHFIRVEVGGGRLYVEMPDPDHLPPLPPEKALDLAIAVTAGFETSGDPYLQVTGNFDGAGLSFGPLQVNFKTGTLQELFRRFQARDQARLSACFGPLWGEWERVLRLPSRVQQVAWANALSRGARKADFDPRWKAALQAVGSEPPFRAEMLRYAYDTYGRKLIVALAWLRGLMPVRISNFRCLAALYDLCVQQGSLDKAHDAIRGRVLKAGALDEFQLTRIAVEERGRTADPRWRADCISRRLCIIERDPVKVVESGQTAERDNPNLYLLRNTSVNNVERYLA
;
A
#
# COMPACT_ATOMS: atom_id res chain seq x y z
N MET A 1 12.80 4.59 2.60
CA MET A 1 13.84 4.37 1.60
C MET A 1 15.08 5.14 2.01
N PRO A 2 16.27 4.79 1.52
CA PRO A 2 17.47 5.51 1.88
C PRO A 2 17.40 6.89 1.23
N LYS A 3 17.62 7.91 2.06
CA LYS A 3 17.67 9.30 1.63
C LYS A 3 18.83 9.49 0.65
N GLY A 4 18.66 10.37 -0.33
CA GLY A 4 19.74 10.81 -1.21
C GLY A 4 19.74 10.22 -2.62
N LEU A 5 18.67 9.53 -3.06
CA LEU A 5 18.44 9.34 -4.49
C LEU A 5 18.23 10.71 -5.16
N LYS A 6 18.80 10.87 -6.35
CA LYS A 6 18.65 12.06 -7.20
C LYS A 6 17.75 11.70 -8.36
N TYR A 7 16.83 12.60 -8.67
CA TYR A 7 15.83 12.41 -9.70
C TYR A 7 15.92 13.50 -10.77
N ASP A 8 15.68 13.10 -12.01
CA ASP A 8 15.37 13.94 -13.16
C ASP A 8 13.99 13.51 -13.65
N ASN A 9 12.95 14.27 -13.26
CA ASN A 9 11.56 13.82 -13.31
C ASN A 9 11.39 12.45 -12.62
N ASP A 10 10.85 11.44 -13.30
CA ASP A 10 10.72 10.07 -12.78
C ASP A 10 11.91 9.15 -13.11
N TYR A 11 13.03 9.69 -13.59
CA TYR A 11 14.28 8.96 -13.73
C TYR A 11 15.15 9.12 -12.49
N ILE A 12 15.64 8.00 -11.97
CA ILE A 12 16.70 7.98 -10.97
C ILE A 12 18.04 8.16 -11.70
N VAL A 13 18.75 9.24 -11.38
CA VAL A 13 19.98 9.65 -12.07
C VAL A 13 21.22 9.64 -11.18
N GLY A 14 21.07 9.34 -9.89
CA GLY A 14 22.20 9.23 -8.98
C GLY A 14 21.81 9.07 -7.52
N GLY A 15 22.82 9.06 -6.66
CA GLY A 15 22.70 8.84 -5.21
C GLY A 15 23.81 7.91 -4.69
N PRO A 16 23.80 7.58 -3.40
CA PRO A 16 24.76 6.62 -2.84
C PRO A 16 24.61 5.23 -3.48
N ALA A 17 25.70 4.58 -3.86
CA ALA A 17 25.67 3.28 -4.55
C ALA A 17 24.87 2.19 -3.80
N ASN A 18 24.99 2.14 -2.47
CA ASN A 18 24.30 1.18 -1.61
C ASN A 18 22.84 1.56 -1.29
N CYS A 19 22.34 2.67 -1.83
CA CYS A 19 20.97 3.11 -1.65
C CYS A 19 20.01 2.13 -2.33
N ARG A 20 19.11 1.49 -1.57
CA ARG A 20 17.97 0.74 -2.09
C ARG A 20 17.02 1.64 -2.90
N VAL A 21 16.81 1.27 -4.17
CA VAL A 21 15.82 1.87 -5.07
C VAL A 21 14.45 1.26 -4.83
N THR A 22 14.43 -0.06 -4.62
CA THR A 22 13.27 -0.84 -4.19
C THR A 22 13.72 -1.81 -3.09
N PRO A 23 12.83 -2.51 -2.37
CA PRO A 23 13.21 -3.36 -1.23
C PRO A 23 14.37 -4.33 -1.51
N HIS A 24 14.47 -4.87 -2.73
CA HIS A 24 15.48 -5.87 -3.08
C HIS A 24 16.57 -5.40 -4.05
N PHE A 25 16.51 -4.17 -4.56
CA PHE A 25 17.48 -3.67 -5.54
C PHE A 25 18.12 -2.36 -5.09
N LYS A 26 19.45 -2.31 -5.18
CA LYS A 26 20.28 -1.13 -4.91
C LYS A 26 20.53 -0.31 -6.17
N LEU A 27 20.88 0.95 -5.99
CA LEU A 27 21.19 1.89 -7.06
C LEU A 27 22.35 1.40 -7.93
N SER A 28 23.40 0.84 -7.32
CA SER A 28 24.57 0.32 -8.03
C SER A 28 24.26 -0.79 -9.02
N GLU A 29 23.16 -1.53 -8.82
CA GLU A 29 22.75 -2.63 -9.71
C GLU A 29 22.24 -2.09 -11.05
N TYR A 30 21.81 -0.83 -11.10
CA TYR A 30 21.36 -0.14 -12.31
C TYR A 30 22.45 0.73 -12.95
N ALA A 31 23.69 0.67 -12.46
CA ALA A 31 24.80 1.44 -13.03
C ALA A 31 25.23 0.84 -14.36
N GLY A 32 25.36 1.71 -15.38
CA GLY A 32 26.00 1.36 -16.65
C GLY A 32 27.50 1.14 -16.49
N ALA A 33 28.18 0.72 -17.56
CA ALA A 33 29.63 0.45 -17.55
C ALA A 33 30.47 1.69 -17.16
N ASN A 34 29.95 2.89 -17.36
CA ASN A 34 30.57 4.17 -16.97
C ASN A 34 30.24 4.59 -15.53
N GLY A 35 29.56 3.75 -14.75
CA GLY A 35 29.12 4.04 -13.38
C GLY A 35 27.93 5.01 -13.28
N ARG A 36 27.42 5.54 -14.40
CA ARG A 36 26.23 6.40 -14.42
C ARG A 36 24.97 5.55 -14.26
N VAL A 37 23.98 6.12 -13.58
CA VAL A 37 22.65 5.52 -13.45
C VAL A 37 21.67 6.41 -14.19
N ARG A 38 20.81 5.78 -14.99
CA ARG A 38 19.57 6.38 -15.51
C ARG A 38 18.55 5.27 -15.60
N ILE A 39 17.61 5.23 -14.66
CA ILE A 39 16.57 4.20 -14.62
C ILE A 39 15.22 4.83 -14.26
N HIS A 40 14.20 4.55 -15.05
CA HIS A 40 12.86 5.04 -14.76
C HIS A 40 12.27 4.30 -13.55
N ARG A 41 11.62 5.04 -12.65
CA ARG A 41 11.08 4.50 -11.40
C ARG A 41 10.04 3.39 -11.62
N GLU A 42 9.23 3.49 -12.68
CA GLU A 42 8.26 2.43 -13.03
C GLU A 42 8.93 1.12 -13.45
N LEU A 43 10.11 1.19 -14.09
CA LEU A 43 10.86 -0.01 -14.45
C LEU A 43 11.46 -0.65 -13.21
N ALA A 44 12.13 0.13 -12.35
CA ALA A 44 12.68 -0.38 -11.10
C ALA A 44 11.58 -1.01 -10.20
N ALA A 45 10.40 -0.40 -10.18
CA ALA A 45 9.20 -0.96 -9.54
C ALA A 45 8.73 -2.27 -10.19
N SER A 46 8.64 -2.32 -11.52
CA SER A 46 8.20 -3.51 -12.25
C SER A 46 9.15 -4.70 -12.09
N VAL A 47 10.46 -4.44 -12.00
CA VAL A 47 11.47 -5.45 -11.69
C VAL A 47 11.31 -5.98 -10.25
N GLN A 48 10.97 -5.10 -9.30
CA GLN A 48 10.63 -5.53 -7.94
C GLN A 48 9.36 -6.39 -7.91
N VAL A 49 8.32 -6.01 -8.66
CA VAL A 49 7.08 -6.81 -8.78
C VAL A 49 7.36 -8.16 -9.45
N LEU A 50 8.21 -8.21 -10.47
CA LEU A 50 8.67 -9.46 -11.09
C LEU A 50 9.35 -10.37 -10.07
N ARG A 51 10.28 -9.83 -9.28
CA ARG A 51 10.93 -10.59 -8.22
C ARG A 51 9.93 -11.14 -7.21
N ASN A 52 8.93 -10.35 -6.82
CA ASN A 52 7.91 -10.79 -5.87
C ASN A 52 7.01 -11.89 -6.47
N SER A 53 6.62 -11.72 -7.73
CA SER A 53 5.80 -12.70 -8.49
C SER A 53 6.54 -14.02 -8.67
N LEU A 54 7.85 -13.98 -8.92
CA LEU A 54 8.70 -15.16 -9.03
C LEU A 54 8.90 -15.88 -7.68
N GLY A 55 8.92 -15.15 -6.57
CA GLY A 55 9.23 -15.71 -5.25
C GLY A 55 10.70 -16.12 -5.06
N ALA A 56 11.57 -15.85 -6.05
CA ALA A 56 13.00 -16.18 -6.02
C ALA A 56 13.87 -14.97 -6.37
N ALA A 57 15.18 -15.07 -6.11
CA ALA A 57 16.12 -13.99 -6.37
C ALA A 57 16.22 -13.67 -7.88
N VAL A 58 16.28 -12.38 -8.20
CA VAL A 58 16.48 -11.85 -9.56
C VAL A 58 17.64 -10.85 -9.48
N SER A 59 18.54 -10.89 -10.45
CA SER A 59 19.68 -9.97 -10.54
C SER A 59 19.60 -9.13 -11.81
N ILE A 60 20.01 -7.86 -11.71
CA ILE A 60 20.22 -7.00 -12.88
C ILE A 60 21.52 -7.44 -13.56
N ALA A 61 21.40 -8.01 -14.77
CA ALA A 61 22.52 -8.47 -15.58
C ALA A 61 23.13 -7.35 -16.45
N GLY A 62 22.40 -6.24 -16.63
CA GLY A 62 22.90 -5.06 -17.32
C GLY A 62 21.80 -4.10 -17.75
N VAL A 63 22.21 -2.89 -18.13
CA VAL A 63 21.34 -1.80 -18.60
C VAL A 63 21.74 -1.26 -19.98
N ALA A 64 22.72 -1.90 -20.63
CA ALA A 64 23.20 -1.51 -21.94
C ALA A 64 22.38 -2.18 -23.06
N PRO A 65 22.11 -1.47 -24.18
CA PRO A 65 21.49 -2.07 -25.36
C PRO A 65 22.35 -3.22 -25.90
N ALA A 66 21.73 -4.29 -26.35
CA ALA A 66 22.43 -5.43 -26.94
C ALA A 66 21.51 -6.20 -27.89
N VAL A 67 22.09 -6.84 -28.91
CA VAL A 67 21.35 -7.71 -29.85
C VAL A 67 20.13 -7.02 -30.50
N GLY A 68 20.25 -5.72 -30.79
CA GLY A 68 19.17 -4.91 -31.37
C GLY A 68 18.07 -4.49 -30.38
N LEU A 69 18.18 -4.85 -29.10
CA LEU A 69 17.24 -4.49 -28.05
C LEU A 69 17.73 -3.31 -27.21
N GLY A 70 16.80 -2.47 -26.75
CA GLY A 70 17.08 -1.33 -25.85
C GLY A 70 17.66 -0.08 -26.52
N LYS A 71 17.82 -0.06 -27.85
CA LYS A 71 18.33 1.11 -28.58
C LYS A 71 17.40 2.31 -28.35
N ASP A 72 17.97 3.45 -27.98
CA ASP A 72 17.26 4.71 -27.72
C ASP A 72 16.24 4.65 -26.55
N LEU A 73 16.34 3.61 -25.70
CA LEU A 73 15.44 3.35 -24.58
C LEU A 73 16.18 3.39 -23.22
N GLU A 74 17.20 4.24 -23.08
CA GLU A 74 18.00 4.32 -21.85
C GLU A 74 17.10 4.51 -20.61
N GLY A 75 17.28 3.61 -19.64
CA GLY A 75 16.49 3.61 -18.40
C GLY A 75 15.07 3.08 -18.51
N ARG A 76 14.66 2.55 -19.67
CA ARG A 76 13.33 1.97 -19.93
C ARG A 76 13.35 0.47 -20.23
N PHE A 77 14.53 -0.16 -20.18
CA PHE A 77 14.67 -1.61 -20.17
C PHE A 77 15.79 -2.04 -19.20
N VAL A 78 15.81 -3.33 -18.85
CA VAL A 78 16.94 -3.97 -18.18
C VAL A 78 17.10 -5.41 -18.66
N TRP A 79 18.31 -5.93 -18.51
CA TRP A 79 18.60 -7.35 -18.62
C TRP A 79 18.60 -7.99 -17.24
N LEU A 80 17.96 -9.14 -17.11
CA LEU A 80 17.77 -9.87 -15.87
C LEU A 80 18.31 -11.29 -15.96
N THR A 81 18.63 -11.85 -14.80
CA THR A 81 18.94 -13.28 -14.64
C THR A 81 18.40 -13.79 -13.30
N ALA A 82 18.17 -15.09 -13.23
CA ALA A 82 17.75 -15.81 -12.04
C ALA A 82 18.24 -17.26 -12.13
N THR A 83 18.27 -17.97 -11.00
CA THR A 83 18.65 -19.39 -10.95
C THR A 83 17.74 -20.25 -11.82
N ASP A 84 16.42 -20.02 -11.72
CA ASP A 84 15.43 -20.65 -12.60
C ASP A 84 15.05 -19.66 -13.71
N PHE A 85 15.71 -19.79 -14.85
CA PHE A 85 15.51 -18.89 -15.99
C PHE A 85 14.13 -19.04 -16.64
N ALA A 86 13.62 -20.28 -16.72
CA ALA A 86 12.31 -20.55 -17.31
C ALA A 86 11.18 -19.97 -16.44
N ALA A 87 11.29 -20.09 -15.12
CA ALA A 87 10.33 -19.46 -14.20
C ALA A 87 10.41 -17.92 -14.27
N LEU A 88 11.61 -17.35 -14.41
CA LEU A 88 11.78 -15.91 -14.58
C LEU A 88 11.07 -15.40 -15.85
N GLU A 89 11.26 -16.06 -16.98
CA GLU A 89 10.60 -15.72 -18.24
C GLU A 89 9.08 -15.84 -18.12
N ALA A 90 8.57 -16.95 -17.57
CA ALA A 90 7.14 -17.15 -17.37
C ALA A 90 6.52 -16.06 -16.47
N ALA A 91 7.20 -15.69 -15.38
CA ALA A 91 6.76 -14.63 -14.49
C ALA A 91 6.76 -13.25 -15.19
N ALA A 92 7.77 -12.95 -16.01
CA ALA A 92 7.83 -11.70 -16.77
C ALA A 92 6.73 -11.64 -17.86
N CYS A 93 6.48 -12.73 -18.57
CA CYS A 93 5.41 -12.84 -19.55
C CYS A 93 4.02 -12.66 -18.93
N LYS A 94 3.79 -13.15 -17.71
CA LYS A 94 2.56 -12.85 -16.95
C LYS A 94 2.41 -11.35 -16.70
N LEU A 95 3.50 -10.67 -16.36
CA LEU A 95 3.51 -9.24 -16.06
C LEU A 95 3.32 -8.33 -17.28
N ILE A 96 3.44 -8.85 -18.50
CA ILE A 96 2.96 -8.15 -19.71
C ILE A 96 1.45 -7.93 -19.62
N LYS A 97 0.68 -8.96 -19.24
CA LYS A 97 -0.79 -8.88 -19.12
C LYS A 97 -1.23 -7.94 -18.00
N GLU A 98 -0.38 -7.73 -16.99
CA GLU A 98 -0.59 -6.78 -15.90
C GLU A 98 -0.07 -5.36 -16.23
N GLY A 99 0.44 -5.16 -17.46
CA GLY A 99 0.87 -3.85 -17.96
C GLY A 99 2.16 -3.33 -17.32
N HIS A 100 3.00 -4.21 -16.75
CA HIS A 100 4.31 -3.85 -16.20
C HIS A 100 5.41 -3.83 -17.28
N PHE A 101 5.29 -4.71 -18.28
CA PHE A 101 6.21 -4.80 -19.41
C PHE A 101 5.44 -4.79 -20.72
N ILE A 102 6.07 -4.25 -21.77
CA ILE A 102 5.57 -4.34 -23.16
C ILE A 102 6.34 -5.37 -23.98
N ARG A 103 7.55 -5.72 -23.54
CA ARG A 103 8.43 -6.66 -24.23
C ARG A 103 9.23 -7.47 -23.24
N VAL A 104 9.30 -8.77 -23.50
CA VAL A 104 10.09 -9.75 -22.76
C VAL A 104 10.75 -10.65 -23.80
N GLU A 105 12.08 -10.69 -23.84
CA GLU A 105 12.83 -11.48 -24.82
C GLU A 105 14.07 -12.12 -24.20
N VAL A 106 14.41 -13.31 -24.69
CA VAL A 106 15.63 -14.02 -24.28
C VAL A 106 16.75 -13.66 -25.24
N GLY A 107 17.88 -13.20 -24.71
CA GLY A 107 19.06 -12.87 -25.50
C GLY A 107 20.36 -13.08 -24.72
N GLY A 108 21.30 -13.84 -25.29
CA GLY A 108 22.63 -14.05 -24.69
C GLY A 108 22.60 -14.66 -23.27
N GLY A 109 21.65 -15.57 -23.00
CA GLY A 109 21.48 -16.20 -21.68
C GLY A 109 20.91 -15.28 -20.60
N ARG A 110 20.29 -14.17 -21.00
CA ARG A 110 19.67 -13.16 -20.12
C ARG A 110 18.26 -12.86 -20.61
N LEU A 111 17.43 -12.34 -19.71
CA LEU A 111 16.06 -11.93 -20.03
C LEU A 111 16.01 -10.40 -20.16
N TYR A 112 15.72 -9.92 -21.36
CA TYR A 112 15.38 -8.53 -21.61
C TYR A 112 13.95 -8.25 -21.15
N VAL A 113 13.74 -7.17 -20.40
CA VAL A 113 12.40 -6.64 -20.10
C VAL A 113 12.35 -5.14 -20.37
N GLU A 114 11.25 -4.69 -20.95
CA GLU A 114 11.01 -3.29 -21.33
C GLU A 114 9.71 -2.79 -20.74
N MET A 115 9.73 -1.63 -20.09
CA MET A 115 8.52 -1.01 -19.55
C MET A 115 7.72 -0.29 -20.64
N PRO A 116 6.39 -0.12 -20.46
CA PRO A 116 5.59 0.73 -21.33
C PRO A 116 6.09 2.18 -21.40
N ASP A 117 5.49 2.96 -22.30
CA ASP A 117 5.71 4.40 -22.34
C ASP A 117 5.33 5.09 -21.03
N PRO A 118 6.26 5.77 -20.32
CA PRO A 118 5.96 6.39 -19.05
C PRO A 118 4.90 7.49 -19.17
N ASP A 119 4.77 8.10 -20.35
CA ASP A 119 3.74 9.09 -20.64
C ASP A 119 2.38 8.45 -20.98
N HIS A 120 2.37 7.15 -21.28
CA HIS A 120 1.17 6.38 -21.67
C HIS A 120 1.13 5.00 -20.99
N LEU A 121 1.28 4.98 -19.66
CA LEU A 121 1.24 3.74 -18.91
C LEU A 121 -0.15 3.07 -19.02
N PRO A 122 -0.22 1.73 -19.13
CA PRO A 122 -1.48 1.01 -19.11
C PRO A 122 -2.26 1.31 -17.82
N PRO A 123 -3.57 1.59 -17.91
CA PRO A 123 -4.40 1.83 -16.74
C PRO A 123 -4.58 0.56 -15.90
N LEU A 124 -4.71 0.73 -14.58
CA LEU A 124 -4.95 -0.36 -13.65
C LEU A 124 -6.44 -0.77 -13.63
N PRO A 125 -6.75 -2.07 -13.57
CA PRO A 125 -8.07 -2.54 -13.15
C PRO A 125 -8.38 -2.10 -11.70
N PRO A 126 -9.64 -1.74 -11.38
CA PRO A 126 -10.01 -1.29 -10.03
C PRO A 126 -9.68 -2.27 -8.90
N GLU A 127 -9.95 -3.57 -9.08
CA GLU A 127 -9.63 -4.60 -8.09
C GLU A 127 -8.13 -4.59 -7.77
N LYS A 128 -7.29 -4.61 -8.80
CA LYS A 128 -5.83 -4.53 -8.65
C LYS A 128 -5.39 -3.22 -8.00
N ALA A 129 -5.99 -2.09 -8.38
CA ALA A 129 -5.68 -0.80 -7.76
C ALA A 129 -6.00 -0.85 -6.25
N LEU A 130 -7.12 -1.45 -5.87
CA LEU A 130 -7.53 -1.53 -4.46
C LEU A 130 -6.63 -2.48 -3.66
N ASP A 131 -6.20 -3.61 -4.24
CA ASP A 131 -5.19 -4.50 -3.65
C ASP A 131 -3.88 -3.75 -3.38
N LEU A 132 -3.41 -2.98 -4.36
CA LEU A 132 -2.18 -2.19 -4.22
C LEU A 132 -2.36 -1.09 -3.17
N ALA A 133 -3.52 -0.43 -3.12
CA ALA A 133 -3.83 0.57 -2.10
C ALA A 133 -3.82 -0.03 -0.68
N ILE A 134 -4.39 -1.24 -0.50
CA ILE A 134 -4.35 -1.97 0.78
C ILE A 134 -2.90 -2.30 1.16
N ALA A 135 -2.09 -2.80 0.22
CA ALA A 135 -0.69 -3.13 0.47
C ALA A 135 0.13 -1.88 0.86
N VAL A 136 -0.10 -0.75 0.21
CA VAL A 136 0.53 0.53 0.57
C VAL A 136 0.06 0.98 1.95
N THR A 137 -1.25 1.04 2.22
CA THR A 137 -1.79 1.42 3.52
C THR A 137 -1.24 0.54 4.66
N ALA A 138 -1.18 -0.78 4.47
CA ALA A 138 -0.62 -1.70 5.45
C ALA A 138 0.89 -1.47 5.68
N GLY A 139 1.64 -1.11 4.63
CA GLY A 139 3.09 -0.87 4.69
C GLY A 139 3.51 0.24 5.66
N PHE A 140 2.60 1.12 6.08
CA PHE A 140 2.92 2.14 7.10
C PHE A 140 2.77 1.65 8.55
N GLU A 141 1.93 0.65 8.81
CA GLU A 141 1.79 0.02 10.14
C GLU A 141 2.91 -1.03 10.37
N THR A 142 3.44 -1.49 9.24
CA THR A 142 4.06 -2.78 8.98
C THR A 142 5.53 -2.96 8.65
N SER A 143 6.27 -3.87 9.29
CA SER A 143 7.17 -4.74 8.50
C SER A 143 6.80 -6.23 8.65
N GLY A 144 6.88 -6.98 7.54
CA GLY A 144 6.52 -8.41 7.47
C GLY A 144 5.13 -8.65 6.88
N ASP A 145 4.57 -9.84 7.09
CA ASP A 145 3.23 -10.21 6.59
C ASP A 145 2.15 -9.43 7.36
N PRO A 146 1.40 -8.52 6.71
CA PRO A 146 0.40 -7.71 7.39
C PRO A 146 -0.78 -8.52 7.92
N TYR A 147 -1.08 -9.69 7.35
CA TYR A 147 -2.17 -10.54 7.83
C TYR A 147 -1.87 -11.20 9.18
N LEU A 148 -0.60 -11.20 9.60
CA LEU A 148 -0.16 -11.80 10.86
C LEU A 148 0.02 -10.76 11.99
N GLN A 149 -0.32 -9.50 11.74
CA GLN A 149 -0.22 -8.48 12.78
C GLN A 149 -1.29 -8.62 13.83
N VAL A 150 -0.82 -8.60 15.07
CA VAL A 150 -1.63 -8.55 16.28
C VAL A 150 -1.05 -7.44 17.15
N THR A 151 -1.85 -6.43 17.44
CA THR A 151 -1.43 -5.28 18.24
C THR A 151 -2.32 -5.16 19.47
N GLY A 152 -1.71 -4.96 20.64
CA GLY A 152 -2.41 -4.76 21.91
C GLY A 152 -3.01 -3.36 22.07
N ASN A 153 -3.55 -3.08 23.25
CA ASN A 153 -4.31 -1.86 23.56
C ASN A 153 -3.43 -0.65 23.90
N PHE A 154 -2.55 -0.22 23.00
CA PHE A 154 -1.64 0.91 23.23
C PHE A 154 -2.30 2.28 23.05
N ASP A 155 -3.35 2.36 22.23
CA ASP A 155 -4.07 3.59 21.86
C ASP A 155 -5.51 3.64 22.40
N GLY A 156 -5.91 2.63 23.19
CA GLY A 156 -7.26 2.49 23.70
C GLY A 156 -8.24 1.81 22.74
N ALA A 157 -7.80 1.27 21.58
CA ALA A 157 -8.66 0.58 20.62
C ALA A 157 -8.99 -0.88 20.97
N GLY A 158 -8.33 -1.45 21.97
CA GLY A 158 -8.38 -2.87 22.33
C GLY A 158 -7.37 -3.69 21.53
N LEU A 159 -7.80 -4.84 21.02
CA LEU A 159 -7.03 -5.65 20.09
C LEU A 159 -7.20 -5.08 18.68
N SER A 160 -6.10 -4.88 17.96
CA SER A 160 -6.10 -4.58 16.52
C SER A 160 -5.45 -5.73 15.74
N PHE A 161 -5.99 -6.05 14.56
CA PHE A 161 -5.59 -7.21 13.78
C PHE A 161 -5.54 -6.94 12.27
N GLY A 162 -4.52 -7.51 11.60
CA GLY A 162 -4.39 -7.56 10.14
C GLY A 162 -3.99 -6.24 9.44
N PRO A 163 -3.88 -6.24 8.10
CA PRO A 163 -3.49 -5.07 7.26
C PRO A 163 -4.33 -3.81 7.50
N LEU A 164 -5.59 -3.95 7.86
CA LEU A 164 -6.52 -2.83 8.07
C LEU A 164 -6.58 -2.37 9.53
N GLN A 165 -5.84 -3.04 10.43
CA GLN A 165 -5.88 -2.83 11.87
C GLN A 165 -7.32 -2.77 12.41
N VAL A 166 -8.15 -3.74 11.98
CA VAL A 166 -9.53 -3.85 12.49
C VAL A 166 -9.47 -4.09 13.99
N ASN A 167 -10.36 -3.44 14.75
CA ASN A 167 -10.26 -3.40 16.21
C ASN A 167 -11.60 -3.44 16.94
N PHE A 168 -11.53 -3.78 18.24
CA PHE A 168 -12.72 -3.88 19.08
C PHE A 168 -13.46 -2.55 19.27
N LYS A 169 -12.73 -1.44 19.48
CA LYS A 169 -13.34 -0.13 19.75
C LYS A 169 -14.27 0.34 18.62
N THR A 170 -13.87 0.09 17.38
CA THR A 170 -14.65 0.50 16.19
C THR A 170 -15.72 -0.52 15.79
N GLY A 171 -15.67 -1.75 16.29
CA GLY A 171 -16.60 -2.82 15.88
C GLY A 171 -16.16 -3.58 14.62
N THR A 172 -15.05 -3.17 14.00
CA THR A 172 -14.60 -3.68 12.70
C THR A 172 -14.04 -5.09 12.81
N LEU A 173 -13.37 -5.42 13.93
CA LEU A 173 -12.84 -6.75 14.16
C LEU A 173 -13.98 -7.76 14.32
N GLN A 174 -15.01 -7.38 15.08
CA GLN A 174 -16.17 -8.22 15.36
C GLN A 174 -16.91 -8.56 14.07
N GLU A 175 -17.14 -7.56 13.21
CA GLU A 175 -17.80 -7.77 11.92
C GLU A 175 -16.99 -8.68 11.00
N LEU A 176 -15.67 -8.48 10.89
CA LEU A 176 -14.81 -9.33 10.06
C LEU A 176 -14.84 -10.80 10.52
N PHE A 177 -14.66 -11.04 11.82
CA PHE A 177 -14.70 -12.40 12.36
C PHE A 177 -16.09 -13.02 12.25
N ARG A 178 -17.17 -12.24 12.42
CA ARG A 178 -18.55 -12.70 12.21
C ARG A 178 -18.76 -13.15 10.76
N ARG A 179 -18.29 -12.38 9.77
CA ARG A 179 -18.38 -12.74 8.35
C ARG A 179 -17.65 -14.04 8.04
N PHE A 180 -16.42 -14.17 8.53
CA PHE A 180 -15.66 -15.39 8.30
C PHE A 180 -16.24 -16.60 9.04
N GLN A 181 -16.72 -16.43 10.28
CA GLN A 181 -17.41 -17.48 11.03
C GLN A 181 -18.65 -17.98 10.27
N ALA A 182 -19.44 -17.07 9.71
CA ALA A 182 -20.62 -17.45 8.91
C ALA A 182 -20.26 -18.24 7.64
N ARG A 183 -19.03 -18.13 7.16
CA ARG A 183 -18.54 -18.77 5.94
C ARG A 183 -17.84 -20.10 6.20
N ASP A 184 -17.00 -20.16 7.23
CA ASP A 184 -16.24 -21.35 7.61
C ASP A 184 -15.90 -21.36 9.11
N GLN A 185 -16.92 -21.61 9.95
CA GLN A 185 -16.74 -21.71 11.40
C GLN A 185 -15.78 -22.84 11.78
N ALA A 186 -15.80 -23.97 11.07
CA ALA A 186 -14.96 -25.12 11.41
C ALA A 186 -13.49 -24.74 11.32
N ARG A 187 -13.07 -24.11 10.22
CA ARG A 187 -11.71 -23.60 10.04
C ARG A 187 -11.34 -22.54 11.06
N LEU A 188 -12.22 -21.56 11.29
CA LEU A 188 -11.97 -20.52 12.29
C LEU A 188 -11.77 -21.12 13.69
N SER A 189 -12.63 -22.07 14.09
CA SER A 189 -12.53 -22.75 15.38
C SER A 189 -11.25 -23.57 15.51
N ALA A 190 -10.79 -24.20 14.43
CA ALA A 190 -9.53 -24.94 14.41
C ALA A 190 -8.31 -24.04 14.67
N CYS A 191 -8.30 -22.81 14.17
CA CYS A 191 -7.21 -21.85 14.43
C CYS A 191 -7.11 -21.46 15.92
N PHE A 192 -8.23 -21.36 16.63
CA PHE A 192 -8.24 -21.02 18.06
C PHE A 192 -8.08 -22.24 18.97
N GLY A 193 -8.47 -23.43 18.51
CA GLY A 193 -8.42 -24.66 19.30
C GLY A 193 -9.10 -24.49 20.67
N PRO A 194 -8.42 -24.77 21.80
CA PRO A 194 -8.99 -24.59 23.14
C PRO A 194 -9.43 -23.16 23.47
N LEU A 195 -8.94 -22.14 22.77
CA LEU A 195 -9.32 -20.74 22.99
C LEU A 195 -10.67 -20.39 22.33
N TRP A 196 -11.22 -21.25 21.48
CA TRP A 196 -12.41 -20.95 20.67
C TRP A 196 -13.62 -20.55 21.51
N GLY A 197 -13.93 -21.28 22.59
CA GLY A 197 -15.07 -20.97 23.44
C GLY A 197 -14.96 -19.60 24.12
N GLU A 198 -13.75 -19.19 24.52
CA GLU A 198 -13.53 -17.85 25.04
C GLU A 198 -13.58 -16.78 23.95
N TRP A 199 -13.05 -17.06 22.75
CA TRP A 199 -13.12 -16.14 21.62
C TRP A 199 -14.57 -15.82 21.25
N GLU A 200 -15.42 -16.84 21.13
CA GLU A 200 -16.84 -16.66 20.87
C GLU A 200 -17.53 -15.84 21.98
N ARG A 201 -17.22 -16.14 23.24
CA ARG A 201 -17.74 -15.39 24.39
C ARG A 201 -17.37 -13.91 24.30
N VAL A 202 -16.12 -13.60 23.95
CA VAL A 202 -15.62 -12.22 23.81
C VAL A 202 -16.31 -11.50 22.67
N LEU A 203 -16.47 -12.13 21.50
CA LEU A 203 -17.18 -11.53 20.38
C LEU A 203 -18.66 -11.24 20.69
N ARG A 204 -19.28 -12.02 21.59
CA ARG A 204 -20.67 -11.85 22.04
C ARG A 204 -20.85 -10.94 23.27
N LEU A 205 -19.78 -10.37 23.82
CA LEU A 205 -19.92 -9.42 24.94
C LEU A 205 -20.84 -8.24 24.55
N PRO A 206 -21.73 -7.79 25.45
CA PRO A 206 -22.79 -6.86 25.11
C PRO A 206 -22.29 -5.43 24.83
N SER A 207 -21.03 -5.11 25.15
CA SER A 207 -20.46 -3.80 24.87
C SER A 207 -19.01 -3.87 24.37
N ARG A 208 -18.68 -2.93 23.48
CA ARG A 208 -17.30 -2.74 22.99
C ARG A 208 -16.33 -2.39 24.13
N VAL A 209 -16.81 -1.71 25.17
CA VAL A 209 -16.01 -1.37 26.36
C VAL A 209 -15.52 -2.62 27.06
N GLN A 210 -16.37 -3.64 27.23
CA GLN A 210 -15.96 -4.92 27.83
C GLN A 210 -14.98 -5.70 26.93
N GLN A 211 -15.15 -5.65 25.61
CA GLN A 211 -14.21 -6.27 24.66
C GLN A 211 -12.83 -5.59 24.72
N VAL A 212 -12.82 -4.25 24.76
CA VAL A 212 -11.58 -3.47 24.96
C VAL A 212 -10.95 -3.78 26.31
N ALA A 213 -11.73 -3.90 27.39
CA ALA A 213 -11.22 -4.27 28.70
C ALA A 213 -10.59 -5.67 28.72
N TRP A 214 -11.22 -6.66 28.05
CA TRP A 214 -10.65 -7.99 27.87
C TRP A 214 -9.31 -7.93 27.11
N ALA A 215 -9.28 -7.23 25.98
CA ALA A 215 -8.04 -7.07 25.21
C ALA A 215 -6.96 -6.35 26.02
N ASN A 216 -7.34 -5.34 26.82
CA ASN A 216 -6.43 -4.61 27.68
C ASN A 216 -5.80 -5.50 28.77
N ALA A 217 -6.55 -6.47 29.31
CA ALA A 217 -6.04 -7.44 30.28
C ALA A 217 -5.05 -8.44 29.64
N LEU A 218 -5.16 -8.68 28.34
CA LEU A 218 -4.26 -9.55 27.56
C LEU A 218 -3.12 -8.80 26.85
N SER A 219 -3.14 -7.48 26.86
CA SER A 219 -2.07 -6.69 26.25
C SER A 219 -0.78 -6.78 27.07
N ARG A 220 0.36 -6.76 26.39
CA ARG A 220 1.69 -7.00 26.94
C ARG A 220 2.71 -5.98 26.41
N GLY A 221 3.91 -6.01 26.99
CA GLY A 221 5.04 -5.22 26.55
C GLY A 221 4.94 -3.73 26.86
N ALA A 222 5.94 -2.98 26.40
CA ALA A 222 6.00 -1.54 26.61
C ALA A 222 4.76 -0.86 25.99
N ARG A 223 4.08 -0.03 26.80
CA ARG A 223 2.86 0.68 26.41
C ARG A 223 1.72 -0.22 25.91
N LYS A 224 1.69 -1.51 26.28
CA LYS A 224 0.63 -2.46 25.88
C LYS A 224 0.54 -2.68 24.36
N ALA A 225 1.65 -2.53 23.64
CA ALA A 225 1.67 -2.69 22.18
C ALA A 225 1.64 -4.15 21.72
N ASP A 226 2.05 -5.10 22.57
CA ASP A 226 2.01 -6.53 22.25
C ASP A 226 0.78 -7.21 22.86
N PHE A 227 0.59 -8.50 22.56
CA PHE A 227 -0.55 -9.28 23.02
C PHE A 227 -0.12 -10.61 23.63
N ASP A 228 -1.01 -11.24 24.39
CA ASP A 228 -0.76 -12.53 25.02
C ASP A 228 -0.31 -13.58 23.98
N PRO A 229 0.81 -14.30 24.20
CA PRO A 229 1.41 -15.16 23.17
C PRO A 229 0.47 -16.24 22.62
N ARG A 230 -0.40 -16.81 23.47
CA ARG A 230 -1.33 -17.87 23.05
C ARG A 230 -2.39 -17.32 22.10
N TRP A 231 -2.95 -16.17 22.46
CA TRP A 231 -3.93 -15.48 21.63
C TRP A 231 -3.32 -14.93 20.34
N LYS A 232 -2.10 -14.39 20.44
CA LYS A 232 -1.35 -13.92 19.28
C LYS A 232 -1.10 -15.04 18.28
N ALA A 233 -0.67 -16.21 18.74
CA ALA A 233 -0.48 -17.38 17.87
C ALA A 233 -1.79 -17.83 17.20
N ALA A 234 -2.91 -17.87 17.94
CA ALA A 234 -4.22 -18.21 17.37
C ALA A 234 -4.67 -17.20 16.30
N LEU A 235 -4.54 -15.90 16.57
CA LEU A 235 -4.86 -14.85 15.59
C LEU A 235 -3.94 -14.91 14.37
N GLN A 236 -2.65 -15.22 14.55
CA GLN A 236 -1.72 -15.43 13.45
C GLN A 236 -2.09 -16.67 12.62
N ALA A 237 -2.56 -17.76 13.24
CA ALA A 237 -3.07 -18.91 12.52
C ALA A 237 -4.28 -18.53 11.65
N VAL A 238 -5.22 -17.72 12.17
CA VAL A 238 -6.32 -17.17 11.38
C VAL A 238 -5.79 -16.32 10.22
N GLY A 239 -4.82 -15.44 10.48
CA GLY A 239 -4.18 -14.61 9.48
C GLY A 239 -3.43 -15.40 8.39
N SER A 240 -3.01 -16.63 8.67
CA SER A 240 -2.37 -17.53 7.70
C SER A 240 -3.37 -18.27 6.80
N GLU A 241 -4.66 -18.33 7.14
CA GLU A 241 -5.66 -19.03 6.34
C GLU A 241 -5.99 -18.25 5.05
N PRO A 242 -5.75 -18.82 3.86
CA PRO A 242 -6.09 -18.16 2.59
C PRO A 242 -7.57 -17.73 2.49
N PRO A 243 -8.56 -18.54 2.93
CA PRO A 243 -9.96 -18.12 2.95
C PRO A 243 -10.23 -16.90 3.84
N PHE A 244 -9.52 -16.76 4.97
CA PHE A 244 -9.67 -15.61 5.84
C PHE A 244 -9.06 -14.35 5.21
N ARG A 245 -7.89 -14.47 4.57
CA ARG A 245 -7.29 -13.35 3.82
C ARG A 245 -8.22 -12.85 2.72
N ALA A 246 -8.86 -13.76 1.98
CA ALA A 246 -9.85 -13.42 0.97
C ALA A 246 -11.07 -12.70 1.57
N GLU A 247 -11.59 -13.15 2.71
CA GLU A 247 -12.70 -12.48 3.40
C GLU A 247 -12.29 -11.09 3.92
N MET A 248 -11.06 -10.92 4.41
CA MET A 248 -10.54 -9.63 4.83
C MET A 248 -10.42 -8.64 3.67
N LEU A 249 -9.97 -9.09 2.50
CA LEU A 249 -9.94 -8.27 1.28
C LEU A 249 -11.36 -7.85 0.86
N ARG A 250 -12.31 -8.79 0.86
CA ARG A 250 -13.73 -8.49 0.58
C ARG A 250 -14.29 -7.47 1.57
N TYR A 251 -14.02 -7.65 2.86
CA TYR A 251 -14.39 -6.71 3.90
C TYR A 251 -13.77 -5.32 3.67
N ALA A 252 -12.50 -5.27 3.24
CA ALA A 252 -11.80 -4.04 2.90
C ALA A 252 -12.53 -3.28 1.79
N TYR A 253 -12.89 -4.00 0.72
CA TYR A 253 -13.62 -3.47 -0.43
C TYR A 253 -15.00 -2.95 -0.01
N ASP A 254 -15.79 -3.77 0.69
CA ASP A 254 -17.14 -3.40 1.12
C ASP A 254 -17.15 -2.19 2.04
N THR A 255 -16.17 -2.11 2.95
CA THR A 255 -16.17 -1.10 4.02
C THR A 255 -15.49 0.19 3.59
N TYR A 256 -14.27 0.09 3.07
CA TYR A 256 -13.43 1.25 2.77
C TYR A 256 -13.50 1.65 1.30
N GLY A 257 -13.80 0.70 0.38
CA GLY A 257 -14.15 1.04 -1.00
C GLY A 257 -15.37 1.95 -1.07
N ARG A 258 -16.44 1.65 -0.32
CA ARG A 258 -17.62 2.54 -0.23
C ARG A 258 -17.31 3.93 0.31
N LYS A 259 -16.45 4.03 1.33
CA LYS A 259 -15.99 5.32 1.86
C LYS A 259 -15.21 6.13 0.83
N LEU A 260 -14.36 5.46 0.04
CA LEU A 260 -13.65 6.08 -1.06
C LEU A 260 -14.62 6.65 -2.10
N ILE A 261 -15.70 5.95 -2.45
CA ILE A 261 -16.76 6.49 -3.35
C ILE A 261 -17.33 7.77 -2.79
N VAL A 262 -17.73 7.76 -1.52
CA VAL A 262 -18.37 8.93 -0.90
C VAL A 262 -17.42 10.13 -0.93
N ALA A 263 -16.13 9.90 -0.63
CA ALA A 263 -15.11 10.94 -0.75
C ALA A 263 -14.95 11.46 -2.19
N LEU A 264 -14.86 10.56 -3.17
CA LEU A 264 -14.73 10.91 -4.60
C LEU A 264 -15.95 11.66 -5.13
N ALA A 265 -17.16 11.20 -4.80
CA ALA A 265 -18.40 11.84 -5.21
C ALA A 265 -18.53 13.24 -4.61
N TRP A 266 -18.15 13.42 -3.34
CA TRP A 266 -18.15 14.72 -2.69
C TRP A 266 -17.13 15.67 -3.33
N LEU A 267 -15.89 15.21 -3.56
CA LEU A 267 -14.84 16.01 -4.22
C LEU A 267 -15.25 16.40 -5.65
N ARG A 268 -15.85 15.48 -6.42
CA ARG A 268 -16.39 15.75 -7.77
C ARG A 268 -17.53 16.78 -7.75
N GLY A 269 -18.37 16.75 -6.71
CA GLY A 269 -19.42 17.75 -6.52
C GLY A 269 -18.89 19.14 -6.14
N LEU A 270 -17.72 19.20 -5.50
CA LEU A 270 -17.05 20.45 -5.15
C LEU A 270 -16.31 21.07 -6.35
N MET A 271 -15.61 20.26 -7.13
CA MET A 271 -14.89 20.71 -8.33
C MET A 271 -14.94 19.60 -9.39
N PRO A 272 -15.27 19.92 -10.66
CA PRO A 272 -15.51 18.92 -11.70
C PRO A 272 -14.20 18.32 -12.28
N VAL A 273 -13.27 17.96 -11.40
CA VAL A 273 -12.02 17.27 -11.73
C VAL A 273 -12.17 15.79 -11.41
N ARG A 274 -11.86 14.95 -12.40
CA ARG A 274 -11.89 13.50 -12.23
C ARG A 274 -10.60 13.05 -11.55
N ILE A 275 -10.72 12.48 -10.36
CA ILE A 275 -9.62 11.80 -9.67
C ILE A 275 -9.58 10.35 -10.17
N SER A 276 -8.57 10.05 -10.98
CA SER A 276 -8.38 8.75 -11.63
C SER A 276 -6.97 8.18 -11.47
N ASN A 277 -5.96 9.01 -11.20
CA ASN A 277 -4.61 8.54 -10.96
C ASN A 277 -4.57 7.67 -9.70
N PHE A 278 -3.90 6.53 -9.81
CA PHE A 278 -3.81 5.55 -8.75
C PHE A 278 -3.24 6.11 -7.44
N ARG A 279 -2.23 7.00 -7.50
CA ARG A 279 -1.63 7.62 -6.31
C ARG A 279 -2.65 8.44 -5.52
N CYS A 280 -3.48 9.20 -6.23
CA CYS A 280 -4.54 9.99 -5.61
C CYS A 280 -5.59 9.10 -4.96
N LEU A 281 -6.01 8.04 -5.66
CA LEU A 281 -6.96 7.06 -5.15
C LEU A 281 -6.41 6.33 -3.91
N ALA A 282 -5.15 5.91 -3.93
CA ALA A 282 -4.50 5.25 -2.80
C ALA A 282 -4.39 6.18 -1.57
N ALA A 283 -4.10 7.47 -1.77
CA ALA A 283 -4.04 8.45 -0.68
C ALA A 283 -5.42 8.71 -0.04
N LEU A 284 -6.48 8.78 -0.85
CA LEU A 284 -7.86 8.89 -0.37
C LEU A 284 -8.36 7.60 0.28
N TYR A 285 -7.95 6.44 -0.22
CA TYR A 285 -8.24 5.16 0.42
C TYR A 285 -7.61 5.08 1.82
N ASP A 286 -6.33 5.42 1.94
CA ASP A 286 -5.60 5.49 3.20
C ASP A 286 -6.25 6.48 4.19
N LEU A 287 -6.75 7.62 3.68
CA LEU A 287 -7.60 8.54 4.43
C LEU A 287 -8.86 7.87 4.96
N CYS A 288 -9.59 7.14 4.12
CA CYS A 288 -10.81 6.45 4.53
C CYS A 288 -10.54 5.36 5.58
N VAL A 289 -9.39 4.68 5.51
CA VAL A 289 -8.96 3.67 6.49
C VAL A 289 -8.64 4.31 7.84
N GLN A 290 -7.73 5.29 7.89
CA GLN A 290 -7.25 5.85 9.15
C GLN A 290 -8.22 6.90 9.75
N GLN A 291 -8.96 7.63 8.92
CA GLN A 291 -9.74 8.79 9.33
C GLN A 291 -11.23 8.71 8.98
N GLY A 292 -11.67 7.65 8.31
CA GLY A 292 -13.08 7.28 8.14
C GLY A 292 -13.80 7.97 6.99
N SER A 293 -13.70 9.29 6.89
CA SER A 293 -14.37 10.12 5.85
C SER A 293 -13.75 11.52 5.77
N LEU A 294 -14.17 12.30 4.78
CA LEU A 294 -13.80 13.72 4.64
C LEU A 294 -14.66 14.66 5.49
N ASP A 295 -15.76 14.20 6.09
CA ASP A 295 -16.82 15.02 6.66
C ASP A 295 -16.33 16.14 7.59
N LYS A 296 -15.39 15.79 8.49
CA LYS A 296 -14.84 16.73 9.48
C LYS A 296 -14.06 17.89 8.86
N ALA A 297 -13.68 17.79 7.60
CA ALA A 297 -12.86 18.77 6.89
C ALA A 297 -13.59 19.42 5.71
N HIS A 298 -14.87 19.11 5.46
CA HIS A 298 -15.60 19.61 4.29
C HIS A 298 -15.52 21.13 4.13
N ASP A 299 -15.74 21.89 5.20
CA ASP A 299 -15.73 23.37 5.13
C ASP A 299 -14.32 23.92 4.87
N ALA A 300 -13.29 23.34 5.50
CA ALA A 300 -11.90 23.74 5.29
C ALA A 300 -11.44 23.44 3.85
N ILE A 301 -11.78 22.25 3.34
CA ILE A 301 -11.48 21.85 1.96
C ILE A 301 -12.20 22.78 0.98
N ARG A 302 -13.51 23.01 1.15
CA ARG A 302 -14.28 23.95 0.30
C ARG A 302 -13.65 25.33 0.29
N GLY A 303 -13.33 25.87 1.47
CA GLY A 303 -12.70 27.18 1.60
C GLY A 303 -11.34 27.28 0.91
N ARG A 304 -10.52 26.22 0.97
CA ARG A 304 -9.20 26.21 0.32
C ARG A 304 -9.29 26.00 -1.20
N VAL A 305 -10.19 25.13 -1.67
CA VAL A 305 -10.44 24.93 -3.11
C VAL A 305 -10.94 26.22 -3.75
N LEU A 306 -11.92 26.90 -3.14
CA LEU A 306 -12.44 28.19 -3.65
C LEU A 306 -11.36 29.27 -3.78
N LYS A 307 -10.38 29.29 -2.87
CA LYS A 307 -9.25 30.24 -2.91
C LYS A 307 -8.18 29.87 -3.92
N ALA A 308 -7.96 28.58 -4.17
CA ALA A 308 -6.89 28.12 -5.04
C ALA A 308 -7.21 28.28 -6.54
N GLY A 309 -8.50 28.26 -6.91
CA GLY A 309 -8.93 28.39 -8.30
C GLY A 309 -8.88 27.05 -9.05
N ALA A 310 -8.34 27.04 -10.28
CA ALA A 310 -8.23 25.83 -11.07
C ALA A 310 -7.18 24.88 -10.48
N LEU A 311 -7.54 23.62 -10.28
CA LEU A 311 -6.67 22.59 -9.72
C LEU A 311 -6.69 21.34 -10.60
N ASP A 312 -5.59 20.60 -10.65
CA ASP A 312 -5.58 19.23 -11.16
C ASP A 312 -6.00 18.21 -10.07
N GLU A 313 -6.05 16.92 -10.44
CA GLU A 313 -6.45 15.85 -9.50
C GLU A 313 -5.48 15.68 -8.32
N PHE A 314 -4.19 15.93 -8.52
CA PHE A 314 -3.16 15.82 -7.49
C PHE A 314 -3.29 16.95 -6.48
N GLN A 315 -3.48 18.17 -6.95
CA GLN A 315 -3.68 19.35 -6.12
C GLN A 315 -4.98 19.26 -5.32
N LEU A 316 -6.08 18.82 -5.94
CA LEU A 316 -7.35 18.59 -5.23
C LEU A 316 -7.19 17.52 -4.15
N THR A 317 -6.57 16.39 -4.49
CA THR A 317 -6.35 15.29 -3.54
C THR A 317 -5.45 15.75 -2.40
N ARG A 318 -4.41 16.52 -2.70
CA ARG A 318 -3.49 17.08 -1.70
C ARG A 318 -4.23 17.96 -0.70
N ILE A 319 -5.09 18.88 -1.16
CA ILE A 319 -5.92 19.69 -0.27
C ILE A 319 -6.79 18.79 0.62
N ALA A 320 -7.47 17.82 0.04
CA ALA A 320 -8.36 16.92 0.77
C ALA A 320 -7.64 16.18 1.90
N VAL A 321 -6.45 15.62 1.63
CA VAL A 321 -5.69 14.87 2.63
C VAL A 321 -5.04 15.76 3.69
N GLU A 322 -4.57 16.95 3.31
CA GLU A 322 -3.98 17.90 4.26
C GLU A 322 -5.03 18.43 5.23
N GLU A 323 -6.17 18.95 4.72
CA GLU A 323 -7.22 19.49 5.58
C GLU A 323 -7.83 18.41 6.47
N ARG A 324 -8.06 17.21 5.93
CA ARG A 324 -8.56 16.11 6.76
C ARG A 324 -7.54 15.68 7.82
N GLY A 325 -6.25 15.68 7.49
CA GLY A 325 -5.17 15.46 8.44
C GLY A 325 -5.19 16.45 9.61
N ARG A 326 -5.48 17.73 9.36
CA ARG A 326 -5.54 18.79 10.40
C ARG A 326 -6.67 18.62 11.41
N THR A 327 -7.69 17.82 11.14
CA THR A 327 -8.76 17.56 12.12
C THR A 327 -8.43 16.40 13.07
N ALA A 328 -7.24 15.79 12.96
CA ALA A 328 -6.73 14.86 13.97
C ALA A 328 -6.34 15.61 15.26
N ASP A 329 -6.13 14.83 16.32
CA ASP A 329 -5.48 15.34 17.54
C ASP A 329 -4.17 16.04 17.17
N PRO A 330 -3.85 17.22 17.73
CA PRO A 330 -2.66 18.00 17.39
C PRO A 330 -1.37 17.19 17.32
N ARG A 331 -1.19 16.20 18.19
CA ARG A 331 0.04 15.37 18.20
C ARG A 331 0.18 14.45 16.99
N TRP A 332 -0.93 14.15 16.29
CA TRP A 332 -0.99 13.22 15.17
C TRP A 332 -1.16 13.89 13.80
N ARG A 333 -1.37 15.21 13.74
CA ARG A 333 -1.62 15.91 12.47
C ARG A 333 -0.46 15.76 11.49
N ALA A 334 0.77 16.01 11.93
CA ALA A 334 1.95 15.86 11.08
C ALA A 334 2.11 14.43 10.55
N ASP A 335 1.88 13.42 11.40
CA ASP A 335 1.93 11.99 11.02
C ASP A 335 0.86 11.66 9.96
N CYS A 336 -0.39 12.05 10.21
CA CYS A 336 -1.49 11.86 9.27
C CYS A 336 -1.21 12.49 7.90
N ILE A 337 -0.72 13.74 7.87
CA ILE A 337 -0.49 14.46 6.62
C ILE A 337 0.72 13.88 5.89
N SER A 338 1.87 13.72 6.55
CA SER A 338 3.11 13.23 5.92
C SER A 338 2.92 11.84 5.31
N ARG A 339 2.13 10.97 5.94
CA ARG A 339 1.76 9.65 5.40
C ARG A 339 1.08 9.73 4.04
N ARG A 340 0.08 10.59 3.89
CA ARG A 340 -0.71 10.69 2.65
C ARG A 340 0.05 11.44 1.56
N LEU A 341 0.81 12.46 1.96
CA LEU A 341 1.73 13.12 1.04
C LEU A 341 2.83 12.15 0.56
N CYS A 342 3.28 11.22 1.41
CA CYS A 342 4.22 10.17 0.99
C CYS A 342 3.65 9.27 -0.11
N ILE A 343 2.35 8.96 -0.06
CA ILE A 343 1.64 8.26 -1.15
C ILE A 343 1.54 9.15 -2.40
N ILE A 344 1.10 10.40 -2.22
CA ILE A 344 0.91 11.33 -3.34
C ILE A 344 2.23 11.59 -4.06
N GLU A 345 3.33 11.85 -3.37
CA GLU A 345 4.65 12.17 -3.94
C GLU A 345 5.48 10.94 -4.31
N ARG A 346 5.05 9.75 -3.85
CA ARG A 346 5.83 8.50 -3.94
C ARG A 346 7.21 8.63 -3.27
N ASP A 347 7.34 9.49 -2.27
CA ASP A 347 8.59 9.74 -1.54
C ASP A 347 8.26 10.31 -0.15
N PRO A 348 9.04 10.05 0.91
CA PRO A 348 8.77 10.61 2.22
C PRO A 348 8.71 12.14 2.18
N VAL A 349 7.62 12.70 2.71
CA VAL A 349 7.41 14.14 2.78
C VAL A 349 7.52 14.59 4.23
N LYS A 350 8.49 15.44 4.54
CA LYS A 350 8.61 16.06 5.85
C LYS A 350 7.48 17.09 6.03
N VAL A 351 6.68 16.91 7.08
CA VAL A 351 5.59 17.81 7.45
C VAL A 351 5.83 18.33 8.86
N VAL A 352 5.66 19.63 9.04
CA VAL A 352 5.64 20.31 10.34
C VAL A 352 4.24 20.87 10.54
N GLU A 353 3.56 20.42 11.58
CA GLU A 353 2.17 20.82 11.86
C GLU A 353 1.92 20.77 13.37
N SER A 354 1.31 21.83 13.91
CA SER A 354 0.96 21.94 15.35
C SER A 354 2.14 21.62 16.31
N GLY A 355 3.34 22.08 15.95
CA GLY A 355 4.57 21.88 16.74
C GLY A 355 5.18 20.47 16.66
N GLN A 356 4.56 19.55 15.90
CA GLN A 356 5.10 18.22 15.64
C GLN A 356 5.75 18.15 14.26
N THR A 357 6.75 17.29 14.13
CA THR A 357 7.39 16.96 12.86
C THR A 357 7.23 15.47 12.57
N ALA A 358 6.80 15.13 11.36
CA ALA A 358 6.76 13.75 10.89
C ALA A 358 7.21 13.66 9.44
N GLU A 359 7.79 12.53 9.08
CA GLU A 359 8.24 12.20 7.73
C GLU A 359 8.04 10.70 7.55
N ARG A 360 6.80 10.31 7.20
CA ARG A 360 6.46 8.89 7.06
C ARG A 360 7.03 8.32 5.78
N ASP A 361 7.54 7.11 5.91
CA ASP A 361 8.11 6.31 4.84
C ASP A 361 7.32 5.00 4.71
N ASN A 362 7.43 4.37 3.54
CA ASN A 362 6.71 3.15 3.24
C ASN A 362 7.55 2.22 2.35
N PRO A 363 7.77 0.95 2.75
CA PRO A 363 8.54 0.00 1.94
C PRO A 363 7.84 -0.36 0.61
N ASN A 364 6.54 -0.08 0.48
CA ASN A 364 5.70 -0.42 -0.66
C ASN A 364 5.50 0.74 -1.64
N LEU A 365 6.29 1.83 -1.56
CA LEU A 365 6.19 2.94 -2.54
C LEU A 365 6.42 2.51 -3.99
N TYR A 366 7.14 1.41 -4.22
CA TYR A 366 7.31 0.83 -5.56
C TYR A 366 5.99 0.28 -6.15
N LEU A 367 4.94 0.06 -5.35
CA LEU A 367 3.63 -0.33 -5.86
C LEU A 367 2.83 0.85 -6.43
N LEU A 368 3.22 2.09 -6.09
CA LEU A 368 2.56 3.31 -6.55
C LEU A 368 2.97 3.62 -8.00
N ARG A 369 2.10 3.24 -8.93
CA ARG A 369 2.23 3.52 -10.35
C ARG A 369 1.66 4.89 -10.70
N ASN A 370 2.31 5.61 -11.60
CA ASN A 370 1.80 6.88 -12.12
C ASN A 370 0.82 6.69 -13.27
N THR A 371 -0.23 5.89 -13.07
CA THR A 371 -1.22 5.53 -14.09
C THR A 371 -2.65 5.75 -13.60
N SER A 372 -3.59 5.83 -14.53
CA SER A 372 -5.02 5.95 -14.22
C SER A 372 -5.62 4.59 -13.84
N VAL A 373 -6.75 4.61 -13.13
CA VAL A 373 -7.57 3.44 -12.82
C VAL A 373 -8.81 3.43 -13.70
N ASN A 374 -8.98 2.37 -14.48
CA ASN A 374 -10.12 2.22 -15.39
C ASN A 374 -11.42 2.04 -14.62
N ASN A 375 -12.50 2.72 -14.99
CA ASN A 375 -13.85 2.44 -14.48
C ASN A 375 -13.98 2.37 -12.94
N VAL A 376 -13.16 3.12 -12.18
CA VAL A 376 -13.19 3.12 -10.71
C VAL A 376 -14.61 3.36 -10.15
N GLU A 377 -15.38 4.22 -10.82
CA GLU A 377 -16.77 4.54 -10.44
C GLU A 377 -17.71 3.33 -10.55
N ARG A 378 -17.48 2.40 -11.50
CA ARG A 378 -18.32 1.20 -11.69
C ARG A 378 -17.95 0.05 -10.78
N TYR A 379 -16.70 -0.04 -10.35
CA TYR A 379 -16.25 -1.12 -9.48
C TYR A 379 -16.68 -0.93 -8.03
N LEU A 380 -16.92 0.33 -7.66
CA LEU A 380 -17.29 0.67 -6.31
C LEU A 380 -18.81 0.83 -6.14
N ALA A 381 -19.57 1.08 -7.22
CA ALA A 381 -21.03 1.06 -7.24
C ALA A 381 -21.59 -0.33 -6.93
#